data_AF-A0A4V2T4T0-F1
#
_entry.id   AF-A0A4V2T4T0-F1
#
_cell.length_a   1.000
_cell.length_b   1.000
_cell.length_c   1.000
_cell.angle_alpha   90.00
_cell.angle_beta   90.00
_cell.angle_gamma   90.00
#
_symmetry.space_group_name_H-M   'P 1'
#
loop_
_entity.id
_entity.type
_entity.pdbx_description
1 polymer ?
#
loop_
_entity_poly.entity_id
_entity_poly.type
_entity_poly.pdbx_seq_one_letter_code
_entity_poly.pdbx_strand_id
1 'polypeptide(L)'
;MTRNRPWRKALIVLLVAVLAFTGYHAVRTVSDAIYWNAHRDEPIERWMTIGYVAHSYHVPPHVLHQALNLPPTPDRRPLGRIARDSGRSMTQIEAKLMYAIVHARPPYPPPGPPPRPFMRSPTSTALPAK
;
A
#
# COMPACT_ATOMS: atom_id res chain seq x y z
N MET A 1 37.08 46.90 -20.35
CA MET A 1 35.61 46.99 -20.20
C MET A 1 34.99 45.64 -20.54
N THR A 2 34.74 44.79 -19.54
CA THR A 2 34.03 43.52 -19.73
C THR A 2 32.58 43.84 -20.06
N ARG A 3 32.20 43.68 -21.33
CA ARG A 3 30.82 43.80 -21.78
C ARG A 3 30.02 42.71 -21.07
N ASN A 4 29.49 43.01 -19.88
CA ASN A 4 28.50 42.18 -19.19
C ASN A 4 27.44 41.87 -20.24
N ARG A 5 27.39 40.65 -20.73
CA ARG A 5 26.45 40.20 -21.76
C ARG A 5 25.16 39.82 -21.03
N PRO A 6 24.19 40.74 -20.84
CA PRO A 6 23.02 40.49 -19.99
C PRO A 6 22.17 39.35 -20.54
N TRP A 7 22.23 39.09 -21.85
CA TRP A 7 21.52 38.00 -22.52
C TRP A 7 21.90 36.62 -22.00
N ARG A 8 23.17 36.39 -21.63
CA ARG A 8 23.58 35.10 -21.04
C ARG A 8 22.98 34.90 -19.65
N LYS A 9 22.94 35.96 -18.84
CA LYS A 9 22.31 35.93 -17.52
C LYS A 9 20.80 35.69 -17.65
N ALA A 10 20.15 36.34 -18.63
CA ALA A 10 18.73 36.13 -18.93
C ALA A 10 18.43 34.68 -19.35
N LEU A 11 19.27 34.08 -20.20
CA LEU A 11 19.13 32.67 -20.58
C LEU A 11 19.30 31.71 -19.40
N ILE A 12 20.25 31.99 -18.50
CA ILE A 12 20.45 31.16 -17.29
C ILE A 12 19.24 31.28 -16.36
N VAL A 13 18.72 32.49 -16.13
CA VAL A 13 17.52 32.71 -15.31
C VAL A 13 16.32 31.99 -15.92
N LEU A 14 16.14 32.07 -17.24
CA LEU A 14 15.08 31.36 -17.95
C LEU A 14 15.20 29.84 -17.79
N LEU A 15 16.41 29.29 -17.96
CA LEU A 15 16.67 27.85 -17.78
C LEU A 15 16.31 27.40 -16.36
N VAL A 16 16.75 28.14 -15.34
CA VAL A 16 16.46 27.83 -13.94
C VAL A 16 14.96 27.93 -13.66
N ALA A 17 14.27 28.93 -14.20
CA ALA A 17 12.82 29.08 -14.04
C ALA A 17 12.06 27.90 -14.65
N VAL A 18 12.45 27.46 -15.86
CA VAL A 18 11.84 26.29 -16.53
C VAL A 18 12.10 25.01 -15.73
N LEU A 19 13.32 24.81 -15.23
CA LEU A 19 13.65 23.64 -14.40
C LEU A 19 12.86 23.64 -13.08
N ALA A 20 12.75 24.79 -12.41
CA ALA A 20 11.98 24.91 -11.17
C ALA A 20 10.49 24.64 -11.40
N PHE A 21 9.91 25.20 -12.46
CA PHE A 21 8.52 24.99 -12.84
C PHE A 21 8.26 23.51 -13.18
N THR A 22 9.11 22.92 -14.00
CA THR A 22 9.00 21.51 -14.39
C THR A 22 9.16 20.58 -13.19
N GLY A 23 10.13 20.86 -12.32
CA GLY A 23 10.34 20.11 -11.08
C GLY A 23 9.14 20.21 -10.13
N TYR A 24 8.59 21.41 -9.94
CA TYR A 24 7.39 21.62 -9.13
C TYR A 24 6.20 20.83 -9.67
N HIS A 25 5.95 20.93 -10.97
CA HIS A 25 4.87 20.18 -11.61
C HIS A 25 5.09 18.68 -11.55
N ALA A 26 6.32 18.20 -11.77
CA ALA A 26 6.63 16.78 -11.66
C ALA A 26 6.38 16.25 -10.25
N VAL A 27 6.87 16.95 -9.21
CA VAL A 27 6.62 16.57 -7.81
C VAL A 27 5.12 16.58 -7.52
N ARG A 28 4.41 17.64 -7.91
CA ARG A 28 2.97 17.76 -7.66
C ARG A 28 2.18 16.68 -8.39
N THR A 29 2.45 16.41 -9.66
CA THR A 29 1.76 15.37 -10.43
C THR A 29 2.07 13.98 -9.89
N VAL A 30 3.30 13.71 -9.46
CA VAL A 30 3.65 12.43 -8.81
C VAL A 30 2.94 12.32 -7.47
N SER A 31 2.92 13.36 -6.64
CA SER A 31 2.17 13.39 -5.38
C SER A 31 0.67 13.20 -5.61
N ASP A 32 0.08 13.90 -6.58
CA ASP A 32 -1.35 13.82 -6.91
C ASP A 32 -1.69 12.45 -7.51
N ALA A 33 -0.81 11.84 -8.31
CA ALA A 33 -1.01 10.49 -8.86
C ALA A 33 -0.87 9.40 -7.77
N ILE A 34 0.11 9.53 -6.87
CA ILE A 34 0.24 8.66 -5.70
C ILE A 34 -0.99 8.83 -4.80
N TYR A 35 -1.45 10.07 -4.60
CA TYR A 35 -2.63 10.40 -3.81
C TYR A 35 -3.91 9.83 -4.44
N TRP A 36 -4.15 10.02 -5.74
CA TRP A 36 -5.31 9.48 -6.45
C TRP A 36 -5.31 7.95 -6.52
N ASN A 37 -4.15 7.31 -6.70
CA ASN A 37 -4.04 5.86 -6.64
C ASN A 37 -4.31 5.33 -5.22
N ALA A 38 -3.94 6.08 -4.18
CA ALA A 38 -4.25 5.78 -2.79
C ALA A 38 -5.72 6.08 -2.39
N HIS A 39 -6.39 7.03 -3.05
CA HIS A 39 -7.77 7.48 -2.74
C HIS A 39 -8.87 6.73 -3.51
N ARG A 40 -8.51 5.86 -4.46
CA ARG A 40 -9.46 4.92 -5.09
C ARG A 40 -9.85 3.78 -4.16
N ASP A 41 -9.05 3.55 -3.12
CA ASP A 41 -9.28 2.58 -2.07
C ASP A 41 -9.86 3.28 -0.82
N GLU A 42 -10.78 2.61 -0.13
CA GLU A 42 -11.54 3.17 0.99
C GLU A 42 -10.64 3.58 2.17
N PRO A 43 -10.84 4.75 2.80
CA PRO A 43 -9.95 5.24 3.86
C PRO A 43 -9.72 4.21 4.97
N ILE A 44 -8.46 4.05 5.39
CA ILE A 44 -8.11 3.11 6.44
C ILE A 44 -8.64 3.62 7.79
N GLU A 45 -9.71 3.00 8.26
CA GLU A 45 -10.39 3.40 9.47
C GLU A 45 -9.87 2.69 10.74
N ARG A 46 -10.07 3.33 11.90
CA ARG A 46 -9.59 2.81 13.20
C ARG A 46 -10.18 1.45 13.59
N TRP A 47 -11.37 1.13 13.10
CA TRP A 47 -12.08 -0.11 13.37
C TRP A 47 -11.62 -1.26 12.46
N MET A 48 -10.96 -0.97 11.34
CA MET A 48 -10.51 -1.99 10.38
C MET A 48 -9.42 -2.87 11.00
N THR A 49 -9.39 -4.14 10.61
CA THR A 49 -8.31 -5.07 11.00
C THR A 49 -7.26 -5.16 9.89
N ILE A 50 -6.06 -5.64 10.22
CA ILE A 50 -4.99 -5.86 9.21
C ILE A 50 -5.49 -6.77 8.09
N GLY A 51 -6.20 -7.85 8.43
CA GLY A 51 -6.77 -8.76 7.45
C GLY A 51 -7.84 -8.11 6.56
N TYR A 52 -8.66 -7.22 7.11
CA TYR A 52 -9.66 -6.48 6.33
C TYR A 52 -8.98 -5.54 5.33
N VAL A 53 -8.01 -4.72 5.77
CA VAL A 53 -7.24 -3.84 4.90
C VAL A 53 -6.49 -4.64 3.83
N ALA A 54 -5.86 -5.76 4.20
CA ALA A 54 -5.21 -6.65 3.25
C ALA A 54 -6.16 -7.13 2.16
N HIS A 55 -7.39 -7.50 2.54
CA HIS A 55 -8.41 -7.95 1.61
C HIS A 55 -8.91 -6.82 0.70
N SER A 56 -9.27 -5.66 1.26
CA SER A 56 -9.78 -4.51 0.51
C SER A 56 -8.77 -3.97 -0.49
N TYR A 57 -7.49 -3.95 -0.13
CA TYR A 57 -6.41 -3.45 -0.99
C TYR A 57 -5.74 -4.54 -1.84
N HIS A 58 -6.23 -5.80 -1.75
CA HIS A 58 -5.70 -6.97 -2.45
C HIS A 58 -4.19 -7.17 -2.26
N VAL A 59 -3.71 -6.97 -1.03
CA VAL A 59 -2.30 -7.17 -0.67
C VAL A 59 -2.16 -8.34 0.30
N PRO A 60 -1.05 -9.09 0.25
CA PRO A 60 -0.83 -10.15 1.21
C PRO A 60 -0.71 -9.58 2.64
N PRO A 61 -1.40 -10.17 3.64
CA PRO A 61 -1.41 -9.63 5.00
C PRO A 61 -0.01 -9.58 5.63
N HIS A 62 0.89 -10.51 5.27
CA HIS A 62 2.26 -10.55 5.78
C HIS A 62 3.06 -9.27 5.47
N VAL A 63 2.78 -8.62 4.33
CA VAL A 63 3.41 -7.34 3.96
C VAL A 63 3.01 -6.25 4.94
N LEU A 64 1.73 -6.21 5.31
CA LEU A 64 1.19 -5.24 6.28
C LEU A 64 1.73 -5.52 7.69
N HIS A 65 1.85 -6.79 8.07
CA HIS A 65 2.47 -7.19 9.35
C HIS A 65 3.94 -6.73 9.41
N GLN A 66 4.71 -6.95 8.35
CA GLN A 66 6.10 -6.51 8.26
C GLN A 66 6.23 -4.99 8.32
N ALA A 67 5.37 -4.25 7.62
CA ALA A 67 5.37 -2.78 7.64
C ALA A 67 5.13 -2.19 9.04
N LEU A 68 4.36 -2.90 9.87
CA LEU A 68 4.04 -2.50 11.23
C LEU A 68 4.98 -3.09 12.29
N ASN A 69 5.96 -3.91 11.90
CA ASN A 69 6.82 -4.70 12.79
C ASN A 69 6.01 -5.62 13.73
N LEU A 70 4.94 -6.21 13.21
CA LEU A 70 4.10 -7.19 13.90
C LEU A 70 4.53 -8.61 13.50
N PRO A 71 4.35 -9.60 14.40
CA PRO A 71 4.51 -11.00 14.01
C PRO A 71 3.55 -11.33 12.85
N PRO A 72 3.95 -12.23 11.92
CA PRO A 72 3.14 -12.63 10.76
C PRO A 72 2.02 -13.60 11.17
N THR A 73 1.39 -13.35 12.32
CA THR A 73 0.25 -14.12 12.82
C THR A 73 -1.06 -13.39 12.49
N PRO A 74 -2.15 -14.11 12.20
CA PRO A 74 -3.44 -13.49 11.92
C PRO A 74 -3.89 -12.63 13.11
N ASP A 75 -3.79 -11.31 12.98
CA ASP A 75 -4.22 -10.38 14.01
C ASP A 75 -5.65 -9.89 13.72
N ARG A 76 -6.55 -10.14 14.67
CA ARG A 76 -7.95 -9.71 14.61
C ARG A 76 -8.19 -8.39 15.36
N ARG A 77 -7.17 -7.79 15.95
CA ARG A 77 -7.30 -6.51 16.63
C ARG A 77 -7.56 -5.40 15.61
N PRO A 78 -8.42 -4.41 15.95
CA PRO A 78 -8.60 -3.24 15.12
C PRO A 78 -7.34 -2.36 15.12
N LEU A 79 -7.09 -1.65 14.02
CA LEU A 79 -5.91 -0.80 13.85
C LEU A 79 -5.78 0.26 14.96
N GLY A 80 -6.90 0.77 15.48
CA GLY A 80 -6.89 1.70 16.61
C GLY A 80 -6.31 1.10 17.90
N ARG A 81 -6.49 -0.20 18.15
CA ARG A 81 -5.81 -0.90 19.26
C ARG A 81 -4.34 -1.08 18.97
N ILE A 82 -4.00 -1.51 17.76
CA ILE A 82 -2.61 -1.72 17.34
C ILE A 82 -1.81 -0.43 17.43
N ALA A 83 -2.40 0.71 17.03
CA ALA A 83 -1.81 2.04 17.16
C ALA A 83 -1.47 2.37 18.62
N ARG A 84 -2.43 2.13 19.52
CA ARG A 84 -2.27 2.34 20.97
C ARG A 84 -1.20 1.44 21.57
N ASP A 85 -1.25 0.15 21.26
CA ASP A 85 -0.29 -0.85 21.75
C ASP A 85 1.14 -0.57 21.23
N SER A 86 1.25 -0.01 20.02
CA SER A 86 2.53 0.34 19.39
C SER A 86 3.05 1.73 19.76
N GLY A 87 2.29 2.53 20.53
CA GLY A 87 2.62 3.92 20.84
C GLY A 87 2.67 4.84 19.62
N ARG A 88 1.94 4.51 18.54
CA ARG A 88 1.92 5.26 17.27
C ARG A 88 0.57 5.95 17.08
N SER A 89 0.56 7.10 16.40
CA SER A 89 -0.70 7.73 16.01
C SER A 89 -1.38 6.96 14.89
N MET A 90 -2.71 7.13 14.75
CA MET A 90 -3.45 6.49 13.66
C MET A 90 -2.91 6.93 12.29
N THR A 91 -2.59 8.22 12.14
CA THR A 91 -2.01 8.78 10.91
C THR A 91 -0.67 8.15 10.56
N GLN A 92 0.16 7.81 11.55
CA GLN A 92 1.44 7.11 11.30
C GLN A 92 1.23 5.66 10.85
N ILE A 93 0.23 4.97 11.41
CA ILE A 93 -0.14 3.60 11.00
C ILE A 93 -0.68 3.61 9.57
N GLU A 94 -1.60 4.53 9.27
CA GLU A 94 -2.17 4.74 7.94
C GLU A 94 -1.07 5.03 6.91
N ALA A 95 -0.20 6.00 7.17
CA ALA A 95 0.90 6.35 6.27
C ALA A 95 1.83 5.16 6.00
N LYS A 96 2.16 4.36 7.03
CA LYS A 96 2.99 3.15 6.86
C LYS A 96 2.30 2.05 6.07
N LEU A 97 1.03 1.79 6.36
CA LEU A 97 0.24 0.80 5.63
C LEU A 97 0.10 1.20 4.17
N MET A 98 -0.23 2.47 3.90
CA MET A 98 -0.36 3.00 2.56
C MET A 98 0.97 2.93 1.80
N TYR A 99 2.07 3.30 2.45
CA TYR A 99 3.42 3.14 1.89
C TYR A 99 3.69 1.68 1.49
N ALA A 100 3.39 0.72 2.37
CA ALA A 100 3.58 -0.69 2.09
C ALA A 100 2.69 -1.20 0.95
N ILE A 101 1.42 -0.78 0.90
CA ILE A 101 0.47 -1.13 -0.16
C ILE A 101 0.98 -0.65 -1.52
N VAL A 102 1.40 0.62 -1.62
CA VAL A 102 1.93 1.21 -2.87
C VAL A 102 3.19 0.48 -3.33
N HIS A 103 4.08 0.10 -2.42
CA HIS A 103 5.33 -0.59 -2.76
C HIS A 103 5.13 -2.09 -3.04
N ALA A 104 4.02 -2.68 -2.59
CA ALA A 104 3.72 -4.10 -2.77
C ALA A 104 2.88 -4.41 -4.02
N ARG A 105 2.31 -3.40 -4.69
CA ARG A 105 1.48 -3.58 -5.91
C ARG A 105 2.32 -3.55 -7.21
N PRO A 106 2.82 -4.71 -7.69
CA PRO A 106 2.77 -5.11 -9.11
C PRO A 106 2.15 -6.53 -9.29
N PRO A 107 1.72 -6.99 -10.50
CA PRO A 107 0.53 -7.82 -10.68
C PRO A 107 0.63 -9.14 -9.91
N TYR A 108 -0.03 -9.18 -8.74
CA TYR A 108 -0.11 -10.37 -7.93
C TYR A 108 -1.46 -11.03 -8.19
N PRO A 109 -1.54 -12.12 -8.98
CA PRO A 109 -2.71 -12.97 -8.90
C PRO A 109 -2.78 -13.52 -7.46
N PRO A 110 -3.97 -13.58 -6.83
CA PRO A 110 -4.10 -14.15 -5.50
C PRO A 110 -3.49 -15.56 -5.49
N PRO A 111 -2.75 -15.96 -4.43
CA PRO A 111 -2.35 -17.35 -4.29
C PRO A 111 -3.63 -18.17 -4.38
N GLY A 112 -3.65 -19.16 -5.28
CA GLY A 112 -4.80 -20.04 -5.42
C GLY A 112 -5.23 -20.56 -4.04
N PRO A 113 -6.53 -20.82 -3.83
CA PRO A 113 -7.02 -21.32 -2.56
C PRO A 113 -6.14 -22.51 -2.11
N PRO A 114 -5.74 -22.58 -0.82
CA PRO A 114 -4.90 -23.67 -0.34
C PRO A 114 -5.51 -25.01 -0.78
N PRO A 115 -4.69 -26.00 -1.17
CA PRO A 115 -5.22 -27.31 -1.56
C PRO A 115 -6.15 -27.77 -0.47
N ARG A 116 -7.44 -27.97 -0.81
CA ARG A 116 -8.41 -28.50 0.15
C ARG A 116 -7.79 -29.79 0.68
N PRO A 117 -7.66 -29.98 2.01
CA PRO A 117 -7.28 -31.27 2.55
C PRO A 117 -8.20 -32.28 1.89
N PHE A 118 -7.63 -33.29 1.23
CA PHE A 118 -8.41 -34.38 0.67
C PHE A 118 -9.16 -35.04 1.83
N MET A 119 -10.36 -34.55 2.15
CA MET A 119 -11.31 -35.28 2.96
C MET A 119 -11.57 -36.52 2.13
N ARG A 120 -10.98 -37.64 2.53
CA ARG A 120 -11.38 -38.97 2.06
C ARG A 120 -12.89 -39.01 2.27
N SER A 121 -13.66 -38.93 1.19
CA SER A 121 -15.08 -39.26 1.23
C SER A 121 -15.16 -40.61 1.92
N PRO A 122 -15.92 -40.78 3.01
CA PRO A 122 -16.15 -42.11 3.54
C PRO A 122 -16.77 -42.89 2.38
N THR A 123 -16.03 -43.91 1.94
CA THR A 123 -16.47 -44.92 0.98
C THR A 123 -17.93 -45.24 1.32
N SER A 124 -18.82 -45.00 0.36
CA SER A 124 -20.21 -45.44 0.48
C SER A 124 -20.17 -46.96 0.55
N THR A 125 -20.13 -47.50 1.76
CA THR A 125 -20.35 -48.90 2.05
C THR A 125 -21.76 -49.20 1.60
N ALA A 126 -21.88 -49.76 0.41
CA ALA A 126 -23.13 -50.30 -0.11
C ALA A 126 -23.69 -51.30 0.93
N LEU A 127 -24.86 -50.98 1.47
CA LEU A 127 -25.66 -51.91 2.27
C LEU A 127 -26.06 -53.10 1.37
N PRO A 128 -25.98 -54.35 1.86
CA PRO A 128 -26.53 -55.49 1.14
C PRO A 128 -28.07 -55.45 1.24
N ALA A 129 -28.74 -55.44 0.09
CA ALA A 129 -30.17 -55.63 0.01
C ALA A 129 -30.48 -57.09 -0.38
N LYS A 130 -31.00 -57.82 0.61
CA LYS A 130 -31.90 -58.98 0.58
C LYS A 130 -31.58 -60.19 -0.31
#